data_AF-A0A453J449-F1
#
_entry.id   AF-A0A453J449-F1
#
_cell.length_a   1.000
_cell.length_b   1.000
_cell.length_c   1.000
_cell.angle_alpha   90.00
_cell.angle_beta   90.00
_cell.angle_gamma   90.00
#
_symmetry.space_group_name_H-M   'P 1'
#
loop_
_entity.id
_entity.type
_entity.pdbx_description
1 polymer ?
#
loop_
_entity_poly.entity_id
_entity_poly.type
_entity_poly.pdbx_seq_one_letter_code
_entity_poly.pdbx_strand_id
1 'polypeptide(L)'
;RAPLAVGSQVPPGGRLLPAASLADSRWALSVAVTVSLFIGVTVTLAVTSSASLSLRPISSSFFSFLLATSASFIVDPGADVPRLAYLVSGSKGYLDWRVLHALYHPRNLYVVHLDLESPAGERVELAARVGNSTVFQRFGNVEVIRRANMVTYRGPTMVANTLHACAVLLRRSRDWDWFINLSASDYPLMTQDDILHVFSTLPRNISFMEHFSKLGRMEDTRAKPLIVDPGLYMSTKQDIFTVSAQQRELPTAFKLHMGSSSTWCGGGTTCRGRSSCTTPTSSPPQKAISRP
;
A
#
# COMPACT_ATOMS: atom_id res chain seq x y z
N ARG A 1 -59.96 12.03 93.46
CA ARG A 1 -59.51 12.87 94.59
C ARG A 1 -58.55 13.92 94.01
N ALA A 2 -59.07 15.09 93.60
CA ALA A 2 -58.21 16.26 93.32
C ALA A 2 -57.66 16.77 94.69
N PRO A 3 -56.54 17.53 94.79
CA PRO A 3 -56.44 18.89 94.22
C PRO A 3 -55.00 19.35 93.79
N LEU A 4 -54.88 20.40 92.95
CA LEU A 4 -54.37 21.80 93.18
C LEU A 4 -52.91 21.88 93.73
N ALA A 5 -52.00 22.80 93.38
CA ALA A 5 -52.09 24.21 92.96
C ALA A 5 -50.71 24.66 92.35
N VAL A 6 -50.65 25.53 91.33
CA VAL A 6 -50.43 27.02 91.35
C VAL A 6 -49.00 27.50 91.67
N GLY A 7 -48.49 28.41 90.82
CA GLY A 7 -47.43 29.39 91.12
C GLY A 7 -46.44 29.58 89.95
N SER A 8 -46.58 30.54 89.03
CA SER A 8 -46.36 32.00 89.14
C SER A 8 -44.92 32.46 88.82
N GLN A 9 -44.84 33.29 87.77
CA GLN A 9 -43.89 34.40 87.51
C GLN A 9 -42.43 34.17 87.05
N VAL A 10 -42.20 34.74 85.86
CA VAL A 10 -40.98 35.24 85.18
C VAL A 10 -40.67 36.68 85.71
N PRO A 11 -39.53 37.40 85.49
CA PRO A 11 -38.24 37.22 84.74
C PRO A 11 -37.00 37.67 85.59
N PRO A 12 -35.87 38.23 85.07
CA PRO A 12 -35.05 37.94 83.88
C PRO A 12 -33.54 37.76 84.20
N GLY A 13 -32.76 37.35 83.19
CA GLY A 13 -31.52 38.05 82.88
C GLY A 13 -30.20 37.38 83.30
N GLY A 14 -29.42 37.04 82.28
CA GLY A 14 -27.96 37.02 82.34
C GLY A 14 -27.35 35.63 82.41
N ARG A 15 -26.68 35.23 81.32
CA ARG A 15 -25.29 34.77 81.42
C ARG A 15 -24.60 34.71 80.07
N LEU A 16 -23.35 35.17 80.13
CA LEU A 16 -22.33 35.20 79.10
C LEU A 16 -22.02 33.81 78.53
N LEU A 17 -21.60 33.84 77.26
CA LEU A 17 -21.07 32.74 76.46
C LEU A 17 -19.93 31.98 77.16
N PRO A 18 -19.82 30.65 76.99
CA PRO A 18 -18.53 29.97 76.95
C PRO A 18 -18.12 29.68 75.51
N ALA A 19 -16.82 29.83 75.26
CA ALA A 19 -16.13 29.48 74.04
C ALA A 19 -16.40 28.03 73.64
N ALA A 20 -16.95 27.82 72.43
CA ALA A 20 -17.11 26.51 71.84
C ALA A 20 -15.86 26.12 71.05
N SER A 21 -15.36 24.96 71.42
CA SER A 21 -14.23 24.19 70.91
C SER A 21 -14.21 24.00 69.40
N LEU A 22 -13.00 24.07 68.85
CA LEU A 22 -12.64 23.80 67.47
C LEU A 22 -12.64 22.28 67.22
N ALA A 23 -13.79 21.67 66.90
CA ALA A 23 -13.84 20.33 66.26
C ALA A 23 -15.26 19.92 65.88
N ASP A 24 -15.67 20.20 64.64
CA ASP A 24 -16.70 19.43 63.93
C ASP A 24 -16.29 19.32 62.45
N SER A 25 -15.25 18.51 62.21
CA SER A 25 -14.45 18.49 60.99
C SER A 25 -14.94 17.50 59.93
N ARG A 26 -16.23 17.49 59.60
CA ARG A 26 -16.73 16.66 58.48
C ARG A 26 -16.58 17.34 57.12
N TRP A 27 -16.52 18.68 57.10
CA TRP A 27 -16.39 19.48 55.87
C TRP A 27 -15.00 20.11 55.70
N ALA A 28 -14.19 20.13 56.77
CA ALA A 28 -12.86 20.74 56.77
C ALA A 28 -11.89 20.04 55.80
N LEU A 29 -11.98 18.71 55.67
CA LEU A 29 -11.16 17.95 54.71
C LEU A 29 -11.54 18.24 53.26
N SER A 30 -12.84 18.37 52.97
CA SER A 30 -13.31 18.72 51.62
C SER A 30 -12.88 20.14 51.23
N VAL A 31 -12.97 21.09 52.15
CA VAL A 31 -12.51 22.48 51.92
C VAL A 31 -10.99 22.55 51.79
N ALA A 32 -10.23 21.80 52.59
CA ALA A 32 -8.77 21.77 52.49
C ALA A 32 -8.31 21.17 51.14
N VAL A 33 -8.97 20.13 50.64
CA VAL A 33 -8.64 19.51 49.34
C VAL A 33 -8.95 20.45 48.18
N THR A 34 -10.10 21.15 48.20
CA THR A 34 -10.43 22.10 47.14
C THR A 34 -9.51 23.31 47.15
N VAL A 35 -9.14 23.83 48.32
CA VAL A 35 -8.17 24.93 48.45
C VAL A 35 -6.78 24.51 47.98
N SER A 36 -6.29 23.30 48.32
CA SER A 36 -5.01 22.79 47.84
C SER A 36 -4.97 22.59 46.32
N LEU A 37 -6.06 22.09 45.71
CA LEU A 37 -6.16 21.96 44.26
C LEU A 37 -6.16 23.33 43.57
N PHE A 38 -6.86 24.32 44.14
CA PHE A 38 -6.89 25.68 43.60
C PHE A 38 -5.53 26.37 43.68
N ILE A 39 -4.83 26.22 44.82
CA ILE A 39 -3.46 26.74 44.99
C ILE A 39 -2.51 26.07 44.00
N GLY A 40 -2.57 24.73 43.84
CA GLY A 40 -1.74 24.00 42.89
C GLY A 40 -1.87 24.48 41.45
N VAL A 41 -3.10 24.73 41.00
CA VAL A 41 -3.41 25.25 39.65
C VAL A 41 -2.91 26.68 39.47
N THR A 42 -3.08 27.55 40.48
CA THR A 42 -2.58 28.94 40.41
C THR A 42 -1.05 29.00 40.39
N VAL A 43 -0.35 28.12 41.11
CA VAL A 43 1.12 28.05 41.10
C VAL A 43 1.63 27.52 39.77
N THR A 44 0.97 26.54 39.14
CA THR A 44 1.39 26.05 37.81
C THR A 44 1.20 27.10 36.71
N LEU A 45 0.12 27.88 36.77
CA LEU A 45 -0.12 29.00 35.84
C LEU A 45 0.81 30.20 36.09
N ALA A 46 1.23 30.44 37.34
CA ALA A 46 2.22 31.47 37.66
C ALA A 46 3.65 31.08 37.21
N VAL A 47 4.01 29.79 37.30
CA VAL A 47 5.32 29.30 36.85
C VAL A 47 5.44 29.31 35.32
N THR A 48 4.35 29.06 34.58
CA THR A 48 4.36 29.16 33.11
C THR A 48 4.35 30.59 32.58
N SER A 49 3.88 31.56 33.36
CA SER A 49 3.88 32.98 32.99
C SER A 49 5.12 33.75 33.45
N SER A 50 5.93 33.20 34.36
CA SER A 50 7.11 33.89 34.94
C SER A 50 8.46 33.26 34.56
N ALA A 51 8.50 32.07 33.96
CA ALA A 51 9.76 31.42 33.61
C ALA A 51 10.27 31.83 32.21
N SER A 52 10.84 33.03 32.11
CA SER A 52 11.91 33.27 31.13
C SER A 52 13.23 32.75 31.70
N LEU A 53 13.31 31.42 31.84
CA LEU A 53 14.55 30.75 32.22
C LEU A 53 15.39 30.51 30.97
N SER A 54 16.49 31.25 30.88
CA SER A 54 17.59 31.02 29.95
C SER A 54 18.14 29.60 30.15
N LEU A 55 17.60 28.64 29.41
CA LEU A 55 18.26 27.35 29.18
C LEU A 55 19.34 27.60 28.14
N ARG A 56 20.60 27.65 28.58
CA ARG A 56 21.75 27.56 27.69
C ARG A 56 21.59 26.27 26.86
N PRO A 57 21.63 26.31 25.52
CA PRO A 57 21.58 25.10 24.74
C PRO A 57 22.82 24.27 25.07
N ILE A 58 22.61 23.06 25.60
CA ILE A 58 23.64 22.03 25.62
C ILE A 58 24.12 21.91 24.18
N SER A 59 25.43 22.13 23.99
CA SER A 59 26.10 22.16 22.69
C SER A 59 25.50 21.14 21.71
N SER A 60 25.09 21.63 20.54
CA SER A 60 24.53 20.82 19.45
C SER A 60 25.42 19.64 19.06
N SER A 61 26.71 19.68 19.40
CA SER A 61 27.67 18.60 19.18
C SER A 61 27.36 17.31 19.96
N PHE A 62 26.74 17.39 21.15
CA PHE A 62 26.39 16.19 21.93
C PHE A 62 25.15 15.47 21.35
N PHE A 63 24.19 16.23 20.81
CA PHE A 63 23.02 15.66 20.13
C PHE A 63 23.37 15.15 18.73
N SER A 64 24.30 15.80 18.03
CA SER A 64 24.84 15.29 16.77
C SER A 64 25.61 13.98 16.96
N PHE A 65 26.30 13.80 18.10
CA PHE A 65 26.98 12.53 18.39
C PHE A 65 25.97 11.41 18.66
N LEU A 66 24.96 11.62 19.53
CA LEU A 66 23.92 10.61 19.78
C LEU A 66 23.09 10.25 18.54
N LEU A 67 22.77 11.22 17.67
CA LEU A 67 22.05 10.98 16.43
C LEU A 67 22.92 10.29 15.36
N ALA A 68 24.23 10.56 15.35
CA ALA A 68 25.19 9.89 14.46
C ALA A 68 25.44 8.44 14.88
N THR A 69 25.40 8.11 16.18
CA THR A 69 25.55 6.73 16.65
C THR A 69 24.27 5.90 16.55
N SER A 70 23.09 6.54 16.38
CA SER A 70 21.84 5.85 16.01
C SER A 70 21.64 5.71 14.49
N ALA A 71 22.63 6.12 13.66
CA ALA A 71 22.62 5.81 12.23
C ALA A 71 22.89 4.31 11.94
N SER A 72 22.94 3.47 12.97
CA SER A 72 22.70 2.03 12.83
C SER A 72 21.22 1.79 12.56
N PHE A 73 20.88 1.73 11.26
CA PHE A 73 19.70 1.09 10.72
C PHE A 73 18.38 1.40 11.46
N ILE A 74 17.79 2.57 11.16
CA ILE A 74 16.32 2.61 11.12
C ILE A 74 15.92 1.76 9.91
N VAL A 75 15.90 0.44 10.12
CA VAL A 75 15.15 -0.46 9.25
C VAL A 75 13.72 0.00 9.43
N ASP A 76 13.16 0.63 8.39
CA ASP A 76 11.74 0.91 8.31
C ASP A 76 11.02 -0.37 8.80
N PRO A 77 10.12 -0.36 9.80
CA PRO A 77 9.57 -1.59 10.38
C PRO A 77 8.78 -2.47 9.39
N GLY A 78 8.69 -2.05 8.12
CA GLY A 78 8.28 -2.86 6.98
C GLY A 78 9.27 -2.86 5.80
N ALA A 79 10.56 -2.57 5.99
CA ALA A 79 11.55 -2.61 4.91
C ALA A 79 11.66 -3.98 4.26
N ASP A 80 11.38 -5.03 5.04
CA ASP A 80 11.39 -6.43 4.62
C ASP A 80 10.02 -6.93 4.11
N VAL A 81 8.96 -6.11 4.24
CA VAL A 81 7.64 -6.45 3.69
C VAL A 81 7.61 -6.06 2.22
N PRO A 82 7.33 -7.02 1.32
CA PRO A 82 7.39 -6.76 -0.10
C PRO A 82 6.35 -5.75 -0.56
N ARG A 83 6.63 -5.14 -1.71
CA ARG A 83 5.70 -4.26 -2.41
C ARG A 83 5.31 -4.92 -3.71
N LEU A 84 4.02 -5.19 -3.86
CA LEU A 84 3.48 -5.85 -5.03
C LEU A 84 2.93 -4.82 -6.00
N ALA A 85 3.10 -5.07 -7.29
CA ALA A 85 2.58 -4.27 -8.37
C ALA A 85 1.57 -5.08 -9.17
N TYR A 86 0.31 -4.64 -9.17
CA TYR A 86 -0.78 -5.33 -9.83
C TYR A 86 -1.17 -4.61 -11.13
N LEU A 87 -1.35 -5.37 -12.20
CA LEU A 87 -2.16 -4.96 -13.34
C LEU A 87 -3.54 -5.60 -13.17
N VAL A 88 -4.60 -4.79 -13.13
CA VAL A 88 -5.98 -5.27 -13.20
C VAL A 88 -6.56 -4.82 -14.54
N SER A 89 -6.73 -5.77 -15.47
CA SER A 89 -7.26 -5.50 -16.82
C SER A 89 -8.69 -5.99 -16.95
N GLY A 90 -9.58 -5.12 -17.42
CA GLY A 90 -10.97 -5.45 -17.75
C GLY A 90 -11.31 -5.17 -19.20
N SER A 91 -12.47 -5.69 -19.61
CA SER A 91 -13.12 -5.39 -20.88
C SER A 91 -14.53 -4.85 -20.64
N LYS A 92 -15.25 -4.54 -21.71
CA LYS A 92 -16.58 -3.94 -21.75
C LYS A 92 -17.53 -4.58 -20.74
N GLY A 93 -17.95 -3.82 -19.71
CA GLY A 93 -18.92 -4.27 -18.71
C GLY A 93 -18.38 -5.31 -17.71
N TYR A 94 -17.09 -5.63 -17.74
CA TYR A 94 -16.49 -6.68 -16.92
C TYR A 94 -15.47 -6.18 -15.89
N LEU A 95 -15.19 -4.88 -15.79
CA LEU A 95 -14.29 -4.37 -14.74
C LEU A 95 -15.04 -4.23 -13.41
N ASP A 96 -15.08 -5.31 -12.64
CA ASP A 96 -15.69 -5.32 -11.31
C ASP A 96 -14.73 -4.67 -10.28
N TRP A 97 -15.27 -3.65 -9.61
CA TRP A 97 -14.63 -2.92 -8.53
C TRP A 97 -14.25 -3.81 -7.34
N ARG A 98 -14.95 -4.93 -7.17
CA ARG A 98 -14.71 -5.90 -6.08
C ARG A 98 -13.29 -6.43 -6.07
N VAL A 99 -12.72 -6.72 -7.24
CA VAL A 99 -11.36 -7.27 -7.34
C VAL A 99 -10.33 -6.26 -6.84
N LEU A 100 -10.45 -5.00 -7.28
CA LEU A 100 -9.55 -3.94 -6.84
C LEU A 100 -9.64 -3.72 -5.32
N HIS A 101 -10.84 -3.76 -4.75
CA HIS A 101 -11.03 -3.64 -3.31
C HIS A 101 -10.47 -4.82 -2.52
N ALA A 102 -10.70 -6.05 -2.99
CA ALA A 102 -10.22 -7.24 -2.31
C ALA A 102 -8.68 -7.32 -2.27
N LEU A 103 -8.03 -6.78 -3.30
CA LEU A 103 -6.56 -6.74 -3.40
C LEU A 103 -5.93 -5.51 -2.76
N TYR A 104 -6.70 -4.48 -2.43
CA TYR A 104 -6.15 -3.16 -2.09
C TYR A 104 -5.37 -3.19 -0.78
N HIS A 105 -4.13 -2.71 -0.84
CA HIS A 105 -3.28 -2.49 0.32
C HIS A 105 -2.41 -1.25 0.09
N PRO A 106 -2.25 -0.36 1.08
CA PRO A 106 -1.61 0.95 0.92
C PRO A 106 -0.13 0.90 0.49
N ARG A 107 0.55 -0.24 0.69
CA ARG A 107 1.96 -0.42 0.30
C ARG A 107 2.18 -0.78 -1.17
N ASN A 108 1.17 -1.38 -1.79
CA ASN A 108 1.22 -1.92 -3.15
C ASN A 108 0.91 -0.86 -4.18
N LEU A 109 1.22 -1.16 -5.45
CA LEU A 109 0.92 -0.32 -6.60
C LEU A 109 -0.07 -1.04 -7.51
N TYR A 110 -1.00 -0.28 -8.08
CA TYR A 110 -2.06 -0.81 -8.91
C TYR A 110 -2.14 -0.01 -10.20
N VAL A 111 -2.13 -0.70 -11.33
CA VAL A 111 -2.47 -0.15 -12.63
C VAL A 111 -3.77 -0.80 -13.09
N VAL A 112 -4.76 0.03 -13.37
CA VAL A 112 -6.08 -0.40 -13.84
C VAL A 112 -6.19 -0.06 -15.32
N HIS A 113 -6.53 -1.06 -16.12
CA HIS A 113 -6.72 -0.93 -17.56
C HIS A 113 -8.12 -1.38 -17.95
N LEU A 114 -8.79 -0.58 -18.78
CA LEU A 114 -10.05 -0.95 -19.41
C LEU A 114 -9.86 -0.89 -20.93
N ASP A 115 -10.12 -2.01 -21.61
CA ASP A 115 -9.93 -2.21 -23.05
C ASP A 115 -10.60 -1.11 -23.89
N LEU A 116 -10.00 -0.77 -25.03
CA LEU A 116 -10.50 0.23 -25.99
C LEU A 116 -11.87 -0.15 -26.58
N GLU A 117 -12.21 -1.44 -26.60
CA GLU A 117 -13.56 -1.92 -26.93
C GLU A 117 -14.64 -1.35 -26.00
N SER A 118 -14.26 -1.00 -24.77
CA SER A 118 -15.17 -0.44 -23.77
C SER A 118 -15.54 1.00 -24.14
N PRO A 119 -16.83 1.39 -24.02
CA PRO A 119 -17.29 2.74 -24.31
C PRO A 119 -16.45 3.81 -23.63
N ALA A 120 -16.22 4.94 -24.31
CA ALA A 120 -15.45 6.05 -23.76
C ALA A 120 -16.03 6.57 -22.42
N GLY A 121 -17.36 6.56 -22.28
CA GLY A 121 -18.04 6.93 -21.03
C GLY A 121 -17.62 6.05 -19.85
N GLU A 122 -17.59 4.73 -20.02
CA GLU A 122 -17.18 3.77 -18.98
C GLU A 122 -15.71 3.98 -18.57
N ARG A 123 -14.83 4.26 -19.53
CA ARG A 123 -13.41 4.56 -19.26
C ARG A 123 -13.22 5.89 -18.52
N VAL A 124 -13.97 6.93 -18.90
CA VAL A 124 -13.94 8.22 -18.21
C VAL A 124 -14.50 8.09 -16.80
N GLU A 125 -15.60 7.36 -16.64
CA GLU A 125 -16.21 7.08 -15.34
C GLU A 125 -15.26 6.30 -14.44
N LEU A 126 -14.57 5.28 -14.94
CA LEU A 126 -13.55 4.54 -14.20
C LEU A 126 -12.45 5.48 -13.68
N ALA A 127 -11.91 6.34 -14.54
CA ALA A 127 -10.90 7.31 -14.16
C ALA A 127 -11.43 8.31 -13.11
N ALA A 128 -12.68 8.75 -13.24
CA ALA A 128 -13.32 9.64 -12.27
C ALA A 128 -13.57 8.95 -10.93
N ARG A 129 -14.02 7.69 -10.92
CA ARG A 129 -14.27 6.90 -9.70
C ARG A 129 -12.97 6.67 -8.92
N VAL A 130 -11.90 6.24 -9.60
CA VAL A 130 -10.56 6.12 -8.97
C VAL A 130 -10.08 7.48 -8.47
N GLY A 131 -10.26 8.52 -9.29
CA GLY A 131 -9.90 9.89 -8.97
C GLY A 131 -10.65 10.48 -7.78
N ASN A 132 -11.89 10.06 -7.52
CA ASN A 132 -12.75 10.55 -6.43
C ASN A 132 -12.66 9.73 -5.13
N SER A 133 -11.98 8.59 -5.14
CA SER A 133 -11.80 7.75 -3.95
C SER A 133 -10.84 8.40 -2.97
N THR A 134 -11.32 8.73 -1.77
CA THR A 134 -10.50 9.35 -0.70
C THR A 134 -9.32 8.47 -0.30
N VAL A 135 -9.51 7.14 -0.31
CA VAL A 135 -8.48 6.17 0.01
C VAL A 135 -7.38 6.19 -1.06
N PHE A 136 -7.75 6.17 -2.34
CA PHE A 136 -6.77 6.13 -3.42
C PHE A 136 -6.07 7.47 -3.61
N GLN A 137 -6.75 8.59 -3.37
CA GLN A 137 -6.14 9.90 -3.34
C GLN A 137 -5.10 10.01 -2.22
N ARG A 138 -5.42 9.49 -1.02
CA ARG A 138 -4.53 9.57 0.14
C ARG A 138 -3.19 8.86 -0.08
N PHE A 139 -3.21 7.69 -0.70
CA PHE A 139 -2.00 6.88 -0.92
C PHE A 139 -1.38 7.07 -2.32
N GLY A 140 -2.15 7.55 -3.30
CA GLY A 140 -1.66 7.85 -4.65
C GLY A 140 -1.08 6.63 -5.38
N ASN A 141 -1.53 5.43 -5.04
CA ASN A 141 -0.95 4.15 -5.45
C ASN A 141 -1.79 3.39 -6.49
N VAL A 142 -2.86 3.99 -7.00
CA VAL A 142 -3.70 3.46 -8.06
C VAL A 142 -3.65 4.39 -9.27
N GLU A 143 -3.26 3.88 -10.44
CA GLU A 143 -3.18 4.62 -11.71
C GLU A 143 -4.07 3.97 -12.77
N VAL A 144 -4.89 4.77 -13.45
CA VAL A 144 -5.74 4.29 -14.56
C VAL A 144 -5.05 4.61 -15.89
N ILE A 145 -4.90 3.61 -16.76
CA ILE A 145 -4.39 3.82 -18.12
C ILE A 145 -5.45 4.58 -18.93
N ARG A 146 -5.23 5.89 -19.13
CA ARG A 146 -6.18 6.76 -19.85
C ARG A 146 -6.21 6.49 -21.36
N ARG A 147 -5.05 6.19 -21.93
CA ARG A 147 -4.91 5.77 -23.34
C ARG A 147 -5.10 4.26 -23.42
N ALA A 148 -6.36 3.85 -23.50
CA ALA A 148 -6.73 2.44 -23.58
C ALA A 148 -6.09 1.75 -24.78
N ASN A 149 -5.58 0.55 -24.55
CA ASN A 149 -5.09 -0.34 -25.60
C ASN A 149 -6.26 -1.18 -26.11
N MET A 150 -6.25 -1.52 -27.40
CA MET A 150 -7.09 -2.60 -27.92
C MET A 150 -6.49 -3.94 -27.49
N VAL A 151 -7.29 -4.83 -26.90
CA VAL A 151 -6.84 -6.14 -26.43
C VAL A 151 -7.64 -7.24 -27.11
N THR A 152 -7.02 -7.95 -28.06
CA THR A 152 -7.64 -9.09 -28.75
C THR A 152 -7.27 -10.40 -28.07
N TYR A 153 -8.24 -11.29 -27.92
CA TYR A 153 -8.01 -12.57 -27.27
C TYR A 153 -7.03 -13.42 -28.10
N ARG A 154 -6.04 -14.02 -27.44
CA ARG A 154 -4.92 -14.77 -28.06
C ARG A 154 -3.99 -13.93 -28.95
N GLY A 155 -4.21 -12.63 -29.04
CA GLY A 155 -3.38 -11.73 -29.83
C GLY A 155 -2.14 -11.23 -29.08
N PRO A 156 -1.10 -10.79 -29.81
CA PRO A 156 0.05 -10.08 -29.25
C PRO A 156 -0.35 -8.80 -28.48
N THR A 157 -1.49 -8.20 -28.79
CA THR A 157 -2.02 -7.05 -28.04
C THR A 157 -2.22 -7.32 -26.54
N MET A 158 -2.51 -8.56 -26.12
CA MET A 158 -2.58 -8.92 -24.69
C MET A 158 -1.23 -8.71 -24.00
N VAL A 159 -0.14 -9.15 -24.64
CA VAL A 159 1.22 -8.98 -24.11
C VAL A 159 1.63 -7.50 -24.17
N ALA A 160 1.28 -6.81 -25.26
CA ALA A 160 1.54 -5.37 -25.38
C ALA A 160 0.86 -4.57 -24.26
N ASN A 161 -0.35 -4.96 -23.85
CA ASN A 161 -1.04 -4.35 -22.73
C ASN A 161 -0.30 -4.56 -21.40
N THR A 162 0.13 -5.79 -21.12
CA THR A 162 0.93 -6.10 -19.93
C THR A 162 2.23 -5.28 -19.92
N LEU A 163 2.94 -5.19 -21.04
CA LEU A 163 4.17 -4.40 -21.16
C LEU A 163 3.91 -2.90 -20.97
N HIS A 164 2.78 -2.38 -21.49
CA HIS A 164 2.38 -0.99 -21.26
C HIS A 164 2.15 -0.72 -19.77
N ALA A 165 1.46 -1.62 -19.06
CA ALA A 165 1.26 -1.51 -17.61
C ALA A 165 2.58 -1.56 -16.83
N CYS A 166 3.48 -2.47 -17.18
CA CYS A 166 4.83 -2.53 -16.59
C CYS A 166 5.59 -1.21 -16.80
N ALA A 167 5.52 -0.61 -17.99
CA ALA A 167 6.15 0.67 -18.28
C ALA A 167 5.57 1.81 -17.42
N VAL A 168 4.25 1.81 -17.21
CA VAL A 168 3.57 2.78 -16.31
C VAL A 168 4.04 2.58 -14.86
N LEU A 169 4.05 1.35 -14.37
CA LEU A 169 4.51 1.02 -13.01
C LEU A 169 5.96 1.44 -12.78
N LEU A 170 6.87 1.10 -13.71
CA LEU A 170 8.29 1.46 -13.63
C LEU A 170 8.55 2.97 -13.69
N ARG A 171 7.69 3.71 -14.41
CA ARG A 171 7.75 5.18 -14.45
C ARG A 171 7.26 5.79 -13.13
N ARG A 172 6.26 5.17 -12.49
CA ARG A 172 5.67 5.64 -11.23
C ARG A 172 6.58 5.37 -10.04
N SER A 173 7.13 4.16 -9.95
CA SER A 173 8.01 3.73 -8.87
C SER A 173 8.83 2.51 -9.30
N ARG A 174 10.08 2.43 -8.82
CA ARG A 174 10.95 1.27 -9.02
C ARG A 174 11.05 0.39 -7.78
N ASP A 175 10.34 0.76 -6.71
CA ASP A 175 10.49 0.17 -5.38
C ASP A 175 9.50 -0.98 -5.13
N TRP A 176 9.03 -1.65 -6.18
CA TRP A 176 8.19 -2.85 -6.09
C TRP A 176 9.01 -4.10 -6.40
N ASP A 177 8.67 -5.20 -5.73
CA ASP A 177 9.42 -6.45 -5.74
C ASP A 177 8.84 -7.47 -6.71
N TRP A 178 7.52 -7.51 -6.90
CA TRP A 178 6.87 -8.42 -7.85
C TRP A 178 5.77 -7.76 -8.66
N PHE A 179 5.70 -8.13 -9.93
CA PHE A 179 4.62 -7.76 -10.84
C PHE A 179 3.65 -8.93 -11.01
N ILE A 180 2.35 -8.64 -10.95
CA ILE A 180 1.27 -9.61 -10.99
C ILE A 180 0.21 -9.10 -11.96
N ASN A 181 -0.09 -9.89 -13.00
CA ASN A 181 -1.15 -9.56 -13.93
C ASN A 181 -2.44 -10.30 -13.59
N LEU A 182 -3.54 -9.56 -13.51
CA LEU A 182 -4.87 -10.06 -13.22
C LEU A 182 -5.86 -9.50 -14.24
N SER A 183 -6.85 -10.33 -14.56
CA SER A 183 -8.05 -9.95 -15.28
C SER A 183 -9.15 -9.60 -14.29
N ALA A 184 -10.20 -8.93 -14.76
CA ALA A 184 -11.33 -8.61 -13.92
C ALA A 184 -12.22 -9.82 -13.55
N SER A 185 -11.96 -10.99 -14.14
CA SER A 185 -12.57 -12.27 -13.74
C SER A 185 -11.81 -12.99 -12.61
N ASP A 186 -10.60 -12.56 -12.28
CA ASP A 186 -9.79 -13.18 -11.23
C ASP A 186 -10.22 -12.67 -9.84
N TYR A 187 -10.12 -13.53 -8.81
CA TYR A 187 -10.43 -13.17 -7.43
C TYR A 187 -9.42 -13.78 -6.46
N PRO A 188 -8.91 -13.01 -5.48
CA PRO A 188 -7.94 -13.53 -4.52
C PRO A 188 -8.58 -14.59 -3.60
N LEU A 189 -7.90 -15.72 -3.42
CA LEU A 189 -8.28 -16.79 -2.47
C LEU A 189 -7.66 -16.62 -1.08
N MET A 190 -6.68 -15.73 -0.97
CA MET A 190 -5.98 -15.40 0.27
C MET A 190 -6.10 -13.91 0.53
N THR A 191 -6.00 -13.51 1.79
CA THR A 191 -6.00 -12.09 2.14
C THR A 191 -4.70 -11.44 1.68
N GLN A 192 -4.72 -10.13 1.50
CA GLN A 192 -3.53 -9.40 1.05
C GLN A 192 -2.40 -9.47 2.09
N ASP A 193 -2.73 -9.54 3.38
CA ASP A 193 -1.75 -9.67 4.46
C ASP A 193 -1.08 -11.05 4.44
N ASP A 194 -1.84 -12.13 4.19
CA ASP A 194 -1.29 -13.48 4.06
C ASP A 194 -0.35 -13.59 2.85
N ILE A 195 -0.73 -12.97 1.71
CA ILE A 195 0.13 -12.91 0.53
C ILE A 195 1.43 -12.18 0.88
N LEU A 196 1.35 -11.00 1.50
CA LEU A 196 2.55 -10.25 1.89
C LEU A 196 3.42 -11.03 2.89
N HIS A 197 2.81 -11.76 3.83
CA HIS A 197 3.51 -12.62 4.77
C HIS A 197 4.27 -13.73 4.06
N VAL A 198 3.61 -14.50 3.18
CA VAL A 198 4.26 -15.57 2.40
C VAL A 198 5.37 -15.00 1.55
N PHE A 199 5.12 -13.93 0.80
CA PHE A 199 6.14 -13.31 -0.05
C PHE A 199 7.31 -12.73 0.74
N SER A 200 7.12 -12.32 2.00
CA SER A 200 8.22 -11.86 2.85
C SER A 200 9.28 -12.95 3.08
N THR A 201 8.87 -14.23 3.10
CA THR A 201 9.79 -15.38 3.27
C THR A 201 10.52 -15.76 1.98
N LEU A 202 10.08 -15.26 0.82
CA LEU A 202 10.60 -15.64 -0.48
C LEU A 202 11.71 -14.69 -0.93
N PRO A 203 12.79 -15.22 -1.55
CA PRO A 203 13.86 -14.38 -2.06
C PRO A 203 13.36 -13.54 -3.24
N ARG A 204 13.71 -12.24 -3.29
CA ARG A 204 13.18 -11.28 -4.30
C ARG A 204 13.60 -11.56 -5.74
N ASN A 205 14.58 -12.44 -5.96
CA ASN A 205 15.16 -12.73 -7.27
C ASN A 205 14.49 -13.90 -8.01
N ILE A 206 13.31 -14.35 -7.58
CA ILE A 206 12.58 -15.44 -8.21
C ILE A 206 11.28 -14.96 -8.88
N SER A 207 10.89 -15.65 -9.94
CA SER A 207 9.62 -15.43 -10.65
C SER A 207 8.83 -16.73 -10.69
N PHE A 208 7.51 -16.63 -10.53
CA PHE A 208 6.59 -17.75 -10.62
C PHE A 208 5.86 -17.68 -11.96
N MET A 209 6.18 -18.62 -12.83
CA MET A 209 5.57 -18.78 -14.14
C MET A 209 5.33 -20.25 -14.39
N GLU A 210 4.09 -20.61 -14.70
CA GLU A 210 3.78 -21.96 -15.15
C GLU A 210 4.34 -22.17 -16.56
N HIS A 211 5.13 -23.23 -16.75
CA HIS A 211 5.68 -23.53 -18.07
C HIS A 211 5.76 -25.03 -18.35
N PHE A 212 5.61 -25.38 -19.62
CA PHE A 212 5.74 -26.71 -20.19
C PHE A 212 6.74 -26.68 -21.34
N SER A 213 7.68 -27.61 -21.32
CA SER A 213 8.79 -27.68 -22.29
C SER A 213 8.51 -28.61 -23.48
N LYS A 214 7.44 -29.40 -23.42
CA LYS A 214 7.00 -30.31 -24.49
C LYS A 214 5.83 -29.69 -25.22
N LEU A 215 6.09 -29.07 -26.38
CA LEU A 215 5.05 -28.45 -27.18
C LEU A 215 4.26 -29.47 -28.03
N GLY A 216 4.93 -30.48 -28.59
CA GLY A 216 4.27 -31.50 -29.41
C GLY A 216 3.45 -30.88 -30.54
N ARG A 217 2.16 -31.25 -30.64
CA ARG A 217 1.22 -30.70 -31.65
C ARG A 217 1.03 -29.17 -31.56
N MET A 218 1.42 -28.54 -30.46
CA MET A 218 1.33 -27.09 -30.30
C MET A 218 2.37 -26.32 -31.11
N GLU A 219 3.48 -26.96 -31.51
CA GLU A 219 4.50 -26.31 -32.35
C GLU A 219 3.90 -25.89 -33.69
N ASP A 220 3.26 -26.84 -34.38
CA ASP A 220 2.68 -26.61 -35.70
C ASP A 220 1.44 -25.72 -35.65
N THR A 221 0.70 -25.73 -34.53
CA THR A 221 -0.57 -25.00 -34.43
C THR A 221 -0.46 -23.62 -33.78
N ARG A 222 0.62 -23.33 -33.04
CA ARG A 222 0.78 -22.07 -32.28
C ARG A 222 2.12 -21.37 -32.52
N ALA A 223 3.22 -22.11 -32.72
CA ALA A 223 4.54 -21.51 -32.84
C ALA A 223 4.92 -21.16 -34.29
N LYS A 224 4.62 -22.06 -35.23
CA LYS A 224 4.91 -21.92 -36.67
C LYS A 224 3.94 -21.03 -37.47
N PRO A 225 2.63 -20.95 -37.15
CA PRO A 225 1.73 -20.13 -37.96
C PRO A 225 2.02 -18.63 -37.82
N LEU A 226 1.88 -17.89 -38.92
CA LEU A 226 1.93 -16.43 -38.91
C LEU A 226 0.55 -15.87 -38.53
N ILE A 227 0.49 -15.07 -37.48
CA ILE A 227 -0.74 -14.48 -36.95
C ILE A 227 -0.74 -12.98 -37.23
N VAL A 228 -1.88 -12.46 -37.70
CA VAL A 228 -2.13 -11.02 -37.81
C VAL A 228 -3.15 -10.64 -36.75
N ASP A 229 -2.84 -9.59 -36.00
CA ASP A 229 -3.71 -9.01 -34.98
C ASP A 229 -4.26 -7.67 -35.48
N PRO A 230 -5.55 -7.62 -35.90
CA PRO A 230 -6.19 -6.37 -36.30
C PRO A 230 -6.14 -5.29 -35.22
N GLY A 231 -6.08 -5.67 -33.94
CA GLY A 231 -6.07 -4.72 -32.83
C GLY A 231 -4.83 -3.81 -32.79
N LEU A 232 -3.78 -4.11 -33.56
CA LEU A 232 -2.60 -3.27 -33.67
C LEU A 232 -2.78 -2.06 -34.61
N TYR A 233 -3.70 -2.14 -35.58
CA TYR A 233 -3.85 -1.10 -36.61
C TYR A 233 -5.30 -0.68 -36.91
N MET A 234 -6.29 -1.42 -36.42
CA MET A 234 -7.72 -1.08 -36.54
C MET A 234 -8.27 -0.53 -35.23
N SER A 235 -9.26 0.36 -35.34
CA SER A 235 -10.00 0.88 -34.18
C SER A 235 -11.13 -0.04 -33.70
N THR A 236 -11.57 -0.96 -34.56
CA THR A 236 -12.65 -1.90 -34.26
C THR A 236 -12.06 -3.23 -33.85
N LYS A 237 -12.54 -3.80 -32.74
CA LYS A 237 -12.09 -5.10 -32.27
C LYS A 237 -12.51 -6.18 -33.25
N GLN A 238 -11.54 -7.00 -33.68
CA GLN A 238 -11.75 -8.17 -34.51
C GLN A 238 -10.88 -9.31 -34.00
N ASP A 239 -11.29 -10.53 -34.31
CA ASP A 239 -10.51 -11.70 -33.96
C ASP A 239 -9.21 -11.78 -34.77
N ILE A 240 -8.20 -12.40 -34.15
CA ILE A 240 -6.95 -12.70 -34.83
C ILE A 240 -7.19 -13.69 -35.96
N PHE A 241 -6.44 -13.55 -37.04
CA PHE A 241 -6.47 -14.51 -38.14
C PHE A 241 -5.07 -14.99 -38.48
N THR A 242 -5.02 -16.25 -38.90
CA THR A 242 -3.78 -16.92 -39.30
C THR A 242 -3.62 -16.84 -40.80
N VAL A 243 -2.42 -16.49 -41.26
CA VAL A 243 -2.07 -16.54 -42.68
C VAL A 243 -1.79 -18.01 -43.04
N SER A 244 -2.74 -18.65 -43.71
CA SER A 244 -2.71 -20.09 -44.00
C SER A 244 -1.65 -20.49 -45.04
N ALA A 245 -1.19 -19.55 -45.86
CA ALA A 245 -0.26 -19.84 -46.96
C ALA A 245 1.20 -20.01 -46.52
N GLN A 246 1.58 -19.55 -45.33
CA GLN A 246 3.00 -19.53 -44.92
C GLN A 246 3.18 -19.81 -43.43
N GLN A 247 4.04 -20.78 -43.13
CA GLN A 247 4.51 -21.09 -41.78
C GLN A 247 5.98 -20.69 -41.64
N ARG A 248 6.37 -20.26 -40.45
CA ARG A 248 7.78 -19.97 -40.11
C ARG A 248 8.42 -21.19 -39.45
N GLU A 249 9.72 -21.32 -39.64
CA GLU A 249 10.54 -22.27 -38.88
C GLU A 249 10.70 -21.84 -37.42
N LEU A 250 10.96 -22.81 -36.55
CA LEU A 250 11.20 -22.52 -35.14
C LEU A 250 12.57 -21.85 -34.94
N PRO A 251 12.69 -20.92 -33.98
CA PRO A 251 13.98 -20.34 -33.63
C PRO A 251 14.97 -21.42 -33.15
N THR A 252 16.21 -21.38 -33.64
CA THR A 252 17.30 -22.27 -33.19
C THR A 252 18.11 -21.71 -32.03
N ALA A 253 18.04 -20.39 -31.80
CA ALA A 253 18.83 -19.71 -30.77
C ALA A 253 18.29 -19.91 -29.34
N PHE A 254 17.02 -20.26 -29.18
CA PHE A 254 16.38 -20.45 -27.89
C PHE A 254 15.28 -21.49 -27.95
N LYS A 255 14.99 -22.10 -26.80
CA LYS A 255 13.92 -23.07 -26.67
C LYS A 255 12.60 -22.37 -26.36
N LEU A 256 11.54 -22.77 -27.05
CA LEU A 256 10.20 -22.31 -26.72
C LEU A 256 9.65 -23.08 -25.52
N HIS A 257 8.98 -22.34 -24.64
CA HIS A 257 8.20 -22.88 -23.55
C HIS A 257 6.78 -22.31 -23.67
N MET A 258 5.79 -23.15 -23.38
CA MET A 258 4.38 -22.76 -23.34
C MET A 258 3.94 -22.67 -21.90
N GLY A 259 2.97 -21.82 -21.57
CA GLY A 259 2.57 -21.60 -20.20
C GLY A 259 1.25 -20.86 -20.08
N SER A 260 0.86 -20.60 -18.84
CA SER A 260 -0.27 -19.72 -18.55
C SER A 260 0.10 -18.25 -18.76
N SER A 261 -0.90 -17.42 -19.07
CA SER A 261 -0.73 -15.97 -19.11
C SER A 261 -0.59 -15.35 -17.73
N SER A 262 -0.99 -16.05 -16.65
CA SER A 262 -0.92 -15.53 -15.28
C SER A 262 0.49 -15.74 -14.70
N THR A 263 1.13 -14.64 -14.31
CA THR A 263 2.55 -14.64 -13.94
C THR A 263 2.82 -13.75 -12.74
N TRP A 264 3.83 -14.13 -11.95
CA TRP A 264 4.37 -13.33 -10.85
C TRP A 264 5.86 -13.11 -11.13
N CYS A 265 6.20 -11.94 -11.66
CA CYS A 265 7.56 -11.65 -12.10
C CYS A 265 8.32 -10.88 -11.00
N GLY A 266 9.39 -11.48 -10.48
CA GLY A 266 10.26 -10.85 -9.50
C GLY A 266 11.13 -9.77 -10.13
N GLY A 267 11.04 -8.55 -9.61
CA GLY A 267 11.97 -7.48 -9.86
C GLY A 267 13.20 -7.68 -8.97
N GLY A 268 14.26 -8.28 -9.51
CA GLY A 268 15.55 -8.31 -8.85
C GLY A 268 16.12 -6.90 -8.71
N THR A 269 15.69 -6.15 -7.70
CA THR A 269 16.33 -4.89 -7.31
C THR A 269 17.49 -5.19 -6.38
N THR A 270 18.59 -5.66 -6.93
CA THR A 270 19.87 -5.87 -6.21
C THR A 270 20.56 -4.55 -5.82
N CYS A 271 19.82 -3.45 -5.69
CA CYS A 271 20.38 -2.12 -5.48
C CYS A 271 19.54 -1.29 -4.50
N ARG A 272 19.29 -1.83 -3.30
CA ARG A 272 19.02 -1.01 -2.12
C ARG A 272 20.32 -0.88 -1.32
N GLY A 273 21.14 0.09 -1.69
CA GLY A 273 22.40 0.38 -1.00
C GLY A 273 23.41 1.00 -1.95
N ARG A 274 23.79 2.26 -1.68
CA ARG A 274 24.74 3.02 -2.48
C ARG A 274 26.16 2.56 -2.18
N SER A 275 26.58 1.43 -2.75
CA SER A 275 27.97 1.08 -3.05
C SER A 275 28.02 -0.35 -3.61
N SER A 276 28.74 -0.56 -4.71
CA SER A 276 28.99 -1.83 -5.40
C SER A 276 27.81 -2.51 -6.09
N CYS A 277 27.46 -2.02 -7.28
CA CYS A 277 26.84 -2.86 -8.31
C CYS A 277 27.96 -3.66 -9.00
N THR A 278 28.09 -4.95 -8.71
CA THR A 278 28.81 -5.87 -9.60
C THR A 278 27.81 -6.45 -10.58
N THR A 279 27.97 -6.09 -11.86
CA THR A 279 27.29 -6.75 -12.97
C THR A 279 27.65 -8.24 -12.98
N PRO A 280 26.69 -9.18 -13.08
CA PRO A 280 27.02 -10.53 -13.49
C PRO A 280 27.38 -10.46 -14.98
N THR A 281 28.68 -10.48 -15.28
CA THR A 281 29.20 -10.69 -16.64
C THR A 281 28.79 -12.08 -17.12
N SER A 282 27.67 -12.17 -17.82
CA SER A 282 27.42 -13.24 -18.78
C SER A 282 27.82 -12.75 -20.17
N SER A 283 29.12 -12.72 -20.45
CA SER A 283 29.62 -12.59 -21.83
C SER A 283 29.30 -13.88 -22.59
N PRO A 284 28.62 -13.83 -23.75
CA PRO A 284 28.44 -15.00 -24.59
C PRO A 284 29.79 -15.41 -25.21
N PRO A 285 30.07 -16.70 -25.41
CA PRO A 285 31.30 -17.13 -26.07
C PRO A 285 31.25 -16.73 -27.54
N GLN A 286 32.01 -15.69 -27.92
CA GLN A 286 32.35 -15.47 -29.31
C GLN A 286 33.44 -16.49 -29.71
N LYS A 287 33.12 -17.40 -30.63
CA LYS A 287 34.14 -18.04 -31.45
C LYS A 287 33.69 -18.15 -32.91
N ALA A 288 34.26 -17.21 -33.67
CA ALA A 288 34.58 -17.19 -35.09
C ALA A 288 33.95 -18.26 -36.00
N ILE A 289 33.08 -17.80 -36.91
CA ILE A 289 32.83 -18.46 -38.19
C ILE A 289 33.82 -17.83 -39.19
N SER A 290 34.89 -18.55 -39.50
CA SER A 290 35.66 -18.32 -40.72
C SER A 290 34.90 -18.94 -41.90
N ARG A 291 34.76 -18.18 -42.98
CA ARG A 291 34.38 -18.66 -44.31
C ARG A 291 35.24 -17.90 -45.34
N PRO A 292 35.52 -18.55 -46.49
CA PRO A 292 36.83 -18.67 -47.11
C PRO A 292 37.43 -17.35 -47.61
#